data_AF-A0A803Q242-F1
#
_entry.id   AF-A0A803Q242-F1
#
_cell.length_a   1.000
_cell.length_b   1.000
_cell.length_c   1.000
_cell.angle_alpha   90.00
_cell.angle_beta   90.00
_cell.angle_gamma   90.00
#
_symmetry.space_group_name_H-M   'P 1'
#
loop_
_entity.id
_entity.type
_entity.pdbx_description
1 polymer ?
#
loop_
_entity_poly.entity_id
_entity_poly.type
_entity_poly.pdbx_seq_one_letter_code
_entity_poly.pdbx_strand_id
1 'polypeptide(L)'
;MGKLNLVGLRLLVQLLTPHCILSIYNVVIDGLVKRAVDSNITRVATVANFGPCFSVRNVVWSKGGPSAPVIDLEVEAGCGTSKSGVTWRIIGANSMGSVNKGVMCLGFKDEEGRKPL
;
A
#
# COMPACT_ATOMS: atom_id res chain seq x y z
N MET A 1 14.90 16.09 2.82
CA MET A 1 13.47 16.11 3.22
C MET A 1 12.63 16.38 1.97
N GLY A 2 12.35 15.36 1.17
CA GLY A 2 11.51 15.50 -0.02
C GLY A 2 10.08 15.13 0.34
N LYS A 3 9.16 16.11 0.35
CA LYS A 3 7.72 15.82 0.38
C LYS A 3 7.36 15.17 -0.96
N LEU A 4 7.02 13.89 -0.95
CA LEU A 4 6.31 13.29 -2.08
C LEU A 4 4.91 13.91 -2.09
N ASN A 5 4.71 14.94 -2.92
CA ASN A 5 3.42 15.59 -3.09
C ASN A 5 2.56 14.64 -3.92
N LEU A 6 1.72 13.83 -3.26
CA LEU A 6 0.83 12.85 -3.89
C LEU A 6 -0.51 13.45 -4.33
N VAL A 7 -0.60 14.79 -4.39
CA VAL A 7 -1.79 15.49 -4.88
C VAL A 7 -1.97 15.13 -6.35
N GLY A 8 -2.86 14.17 -6.63
CA GLY A 8 -3.22 13.78 -7.99
C GLY A 8 -3.24 12.27 -8.28
N LEU A 9 -2.84 11.38 -7.37
CA LEU A 9 -2.94 9.94 -7.64
C LEU A 9 -4.25 9.36 -7.06
N ARG A 10 -5.32 9.39 -7.88
CA ARG A 10 -6.65 8.83 -7.57
C ARG A 10 -6.56 7.34 -7.24
N LEU A 11 -6.51 6.94 -5.96
CA LEU A 11 -6.60 5.55 -5.51
C LEU A 11 -8.04 4.99 -5.56
N LEU A 12 -8.39 4.24 -6.62
CA LEU A 12 -9.69 3.57 -6.75
C LEU A 12 -9.72 2.24 -5.97
N VAL A 13 -9.90 2.29 -4.65
CA VAL A 13 -10.19 1.08 -3.86
C VAL A 13 -11.65 0.71 -4.03
N GLN A 14 -11.91 -0.45 -4.65
CA GLN A 14 -13.24 -1.02 -4.68
C GLN A 14 -13.42 -2.14 -3.69
N LEU A 15 -14.36 -1.93 -2.79
CA LEU A 15 -15.09 -3.00 -2.13
C LEU A 15 -16.38 -3.25 -2.93
N LEU A 16 -16.50 -4.46 -3.48
CA LEU A 16 -17.75 -5.13 -3.89
C LEU A 16 -18.65 -4.39 -4.89
N THR A 17 -18.09 -3.81 -5.95
CA THR A 17 -18.85 -3.44 -7.16
C THR A 17 -18.11 -3.98 -8.39
N PRO A 18 -18.74 -4.69 -9.35
CA PRO A 18 -18.01 -5.47 -10.36
C PRO A 18 -17.16 -4.71 -11.41
N HIS A 19 -16.96 -3.39 -11.30
CA HIS A 19 -16.48 -2.52 -12.41
C HIS A 19 -15.42 -1.45 -12.13
N CYS A 20 -14.88 -1.29 -10.92
CA CYS A 20 -13.79 -0.35 -10.60
C CYS A 20 -12.60 -1.15 -10.02
N ILE A 21 -12.17 -2.13 -10.80
CA ILE A 21 -10.85 -2.75 -10.69
C ILE A 21 -9.82 -1.63 -10.48
N LEU A 22 -8.95 -1.77 -9.47
CA LEU A 22 -7.92 -0.79 -9.11
C LEU A 22 -6.86 -0.71 -10.24
N SER A 23 -7.16 0.03 -11.30
CA SER A 23 -6.36 0.18 -12.52
C SER A 23 -5.00 0.85 -12.33
N ILE A 24 -4.63 1.13 -11.09
CA ILE A 24 -3.46 1.89 -10.67
C ILE A 24 -2.63 1.17 -9.62
N TYR A 25 -2.99 -0.08 -9.27
CA TYR A 25 -2.32 -0.86 -8.22
C TYR A 25 -0.79 -0.72 -8.31
N ASN A 26 -0.23 -0.93 -9.50
CA ASN A 26 1.21 -0.83 -9.73
C ASN A 26 1.80 0.53 -9.36
N VAL A 27 1.13 1.64 -9.68
CA VAL A 27 1.63 2.99 -9.37
C VAL A 27 1.65 3.23 -7.85
N VAL A 28 0.63 2.72 -7.15
CA VAL A 28 0.56 2.79 -5.68
C VAL A 28 1.70 1.99 -5.07
N ILE A 29 1.88 0.77 -5.56
CA ILE A 29 2.91 -0.15 -5.08
C ILE A 29 4.29 0.43 -5.29
N ASP A 30 4.58 0.97 -6.47
CA ASP A 30 5.88 1.57 -6.77
C ASP A 30 6.16 2.75 -5.84
N GLY A 31 5.15 3.60 -5.60
CA GLY A 31 5.24 4.69 -4.63
C GLY A 31 5.47 4.22 -3.20
N LEU A 32 4.81 3.13 -2.79
CA LEU A 32 4.96 2.52 -1.46
C LEU A 32 6.34 1.92 -1.29
N VAL A 33 6.80 1.12 -2.26
CA VAL A 33 8.13 0.50 -2.26
C VAL A 33 9.20 1.57 -2.20
N LYS A 34 9.08 2.64 -3.00
CA LYS A 34 10.01 3.77 -2.97
C LYS A 34 10.07 4.41 -1.57
N ARG A 35 8.91 4.72 -0.97
CA ARG A 35 8.86 5.29 0.39
C ARG A 35 9.43 4.35 1.45
N ALA A 36 9.24 3.04 1.30
CA ALA A 36 9.81 2.06 2.22
C ALA A 36 11.35 2.09 2.14
N VAL A 37 11.91 2.09 0.93
CA VAL A 37 13.36 2.19 0.71
C VAL A 37 13.92 3.50 1.25
N ASP A 38 13.26 4.63 0.98
CA ASP A 38 13.64 5.95 1.52
C ASP A 38 13.60 5.99 3.06
N SER A 39 12.85 5.07 3.68
CA SER A 39 12.74 4.89 5.14
C SER A 39 13.64 3.78 5.70
N ASN A 40 14.65 3.34 4.93
CA ASN A 40 15.58 2.25 5.28
C ASN A 40 14.92 0.88 5.51
N ILE A 41 13.74 0.65 4.92
CA ILE A 41 13.05 -0.64 4.94
C ILE A 41 13.42 -1.41 3.67
N THR A 42 14.17 -2.50 3.84
CA THR A 42 14.74 -3.27 2.73
C THR A 42 13.69 -4.16 2.07
N ARG A 43 13.48 -4.02 0.75
CA ARG A 43 12.67 -4.96 -0.04
C ARG A 43 13.35 -6.33 -0.10
N VAL A 44 12.56 -7.39 0.01
CA VAL A 44 13.01 -8.79 -0.13
C VAL A 44 12.17 -9.52 -1.17
N ALA A 45 12.51 -10.77 -1.45
CA ALA A 45 11.72 -11.62 -2.34
C ALA A 45 10.25 -11.69 -1.88
N THR A 46 9.34 -11.47 -2.83
CA THR A 46 7.89 -11.58 -2.60
C THR A 46 7.50 -13.02 -2.27
N VAL A 47 6.62 -13.18 -1.28
CA VAL A 47 6.00 -14.46 -0.91
C VAL A 47 4.72 -14.64 -1.73
N ALA A 48 4.43 -15.88 -2.14
CA ALA A 48 3.24 -16.19 -2.92
C ALA A 48 1.96 -15.65 -2.24
N ASN A 49 1.04 -15.11 -3.03
CA ASN A 49 -0.23 -14.52 -2.60
C ASN A 49 -0.17 -13.19 -1.84
N PHE A 50 1.02 -12.60 -1.69
CA PHE A 50 1.18 -11.26 -1.14
C PHE A 50 1.69 -10.27 -2.19
N GLY A 51 1.54 -8.98 -1.88
CA GLY A 51 2.25 -7.90 -2.58
C GLY A 51 3.74 -7.87 -2.20
N PRO A 52 4.44 -6.75 -2.44
CA PRO A 52 5.85 -6.62 -2.08
C PRO A 52 6.14 -6.95 -0.61
N CYS A 53 7.27 -7.60 -0.39
CA CYS A 53 7.73 -8.00 0.94
C CYS A 53 8.98 -7.23 1.35
N PHE A 54 9.15 -7.07 2.66
CA PHE A 54 10.21 -6.28 3.27
C PHE A 54 10.81 -6.99 4.48
N SER A 55 12.10 -6.75 4.71
CA SER A 55 12.76 -7.18 5.93
C SER A 55 12.29 -6.35 7.12
N VAL A 56 12.04 -7.02 8.25
CA VAL A 56 11.64 -6.34 9.50
C VAL A 56 12.82 -5.77 10.30
N ARG A 57 14.07 -6.02 9.89
CA ARG A 57 15.28 -5.71 10.67
C ARG A 57 15.39 -4.27 11.15
N ASN A 58 15.05 -3.32 10.28
CA ASN A 58 15.16 -1.88 10.56
C ASN A 58 13.78 -1.23 10.77
N VAL A 59 12.74 -2.04 10.95
CA VAL A 59 11.37 -1.56 11.09
C VAL A 59 11.11 -1.20 12.54
N VAL A 60 10.74 0.06 12.79
CA VAL A 60 10.26 0.50 14.10
C VAL A 60 8.82 0.03 14.29
N TRP A 61 8.49 -0.49 15.47
CA TRP A 61 7.14 -0.96 15.79
C TRP A 61 6.44 -0.04 16.77
N SER A 62 5.13 0.12 16.60
CA SER A 62 4.27 0.94 17.46
C SER A 62 2.96 0.23 17.75
N LYS A 63 2.08 0.85 18.56
CA LYS A 63 0.69 0.38 18.73
C LYS A 63 -0.08 0.35 17.40
N GLY A 64 0.30 1.18 16.43
CA GLY A 64 -0.24 1.19 15.07
C GLY A 64 0.39 0.16 14.12
N GLY A 65 1.16 -0.79 14.65
CA GLY A 65 1.88 -1.80 13.87
C GLY A 65 3.28 -1.34 13.41
N PRO A 66 3.85 -2.01 12.39
CA PRO A 66 5.15 -1.62 11.85
C PRO A 66 5.07 -0.21 11.25
N SER A 67 6.14 0.56 11.42
CA SER A 67 6.30 1.88 10.79
C SER A 67 6.61 1.71 9.30
N ALA A 68 5.61 1.20 8.57
CA ALA A 68 5.61 1.11 7.13
C ALA A 68 4.98 2.38 6.52
N PRO A 69 5.21 2.65 5.23
CA PRO A 69 4.60 3.79 4.56
C PRO A 69 3.07 3.77 4.69
N VAL A 70 2.51 4.87 5.17
CA VAL A 70 1.05 5.07 5.25
C VAL A 70 0.47 5.24 3.86
N ILE A 71 -0.70 4.67 3.64
CA ILE A 71 -1.50 4.81 2.42
C ILE A 71 -2.74 5.62 2.79
N ASP A 72 -2.89 6.80 2.17
CA ASP A 72 -4.10 7.62 2.30
C ASP A 72 -4.92 7.45 1.01
N LEU A 73 -6.16 6.98 1.16
CA LEU A 73 -7.13 6.80 0.08
C LEU A 73 -8.12 7.95 0.11
N GLU A 74 -8.19 8.75 -0.93
CA GLU A 74 -9.27 9.72 -1.09
C GLU A 74 -10.47 9.02 -1.72
N VAL A 75 -11.48 8.70 -0.90
CA VAL A 75 -12.69 8.00 -1.34
C VAL A 75 -13.75 9.04 -1.66
N GLU A 76 -14.04 9.25 -2.95
CA GLU A 76 -15.23 9.98 -3.39
C GLU A 76 -16.47 9.09 -3.18
N ALA A 77 -17.58 9.66 -2.70
CA ALA A 77 -18.81 8.89 -2.49
C ALA A 77 -19.40 8.44 -3.83
N GLY A 78 -19.19 7.15 -4.16
CA GLY A 78 -19.66 6.48 -5.38
C GLY A 78 -18.63 6.49 -6.53
N CYS A 79 -18.55 5.41 -7.31
CA CYS A 79 -17.80 5.40 -8.58
C CYS A 79 -18.45 6.41 -9.55
N GLY A 80 -18.03 7.67 -9.51
CA GLY A 80 -18.36 8.70 -10.51
C GLY A 80 -19.24 9.88 -10.08
N THR A 81 -19.47 10.15 -8.79
CA THR A 81 -20.20 11.38 -8.39
C THR A 81 -19.41 12.25 -7.42
N SER A 82 -19.19 13.49 -7.84
CA SER A 82 -18.49 14.55 -7.11
C SER A 82 -19.22 14.93 -5.83
N LYS A 83 -18.89 14.27 -4.72
CA LYS A 83 -19.17 14.74 -3.36
C LYS A 83 -17.91 14.63 -2.53
N SER A 84 -17.69 15.66 -1.70
CA SER A 84 -16.67 15.79 -0.67
C SER A 84 -16.06 14.43 -0.26
N GLY A 85 -14.85 14.15 -0.74
CA GLY A 85 -14.17 12.89 -0.46
C GLY A 85 -13.87 12.70 1.02
N VAL A 86 -13.95 11.46 1.49
CA VAL A 86 -13.48 11.06 2.82
C VAL A 86 -12.11 10.41 2.65
N THR A 87 -11.12 10.86 3.41
CA THR A 87 -9.80 10.20 3.39
C THR A 87 -9.82 8.98 4.32
N TRP A 88 -9.62 7.79 3.75
CA TRP A 88 -9.34 6.58 4.52
C TRP A 88 -7.83 6.35 4.62
N ARG A 89 -7.31 6.47 5.83
CA ARG A 89 -5.92 6.16 6.17
C ARG A 89 -5.72 4.69 6.51
N ILE A 90 -4.79 4.03 5.82
CA ILE A 90 -4.34 2.66 6.08
C ILE A 90 -2.92 2.73 6.63
N ILE A 91 -2.76 2.29 7.88
CA ILE A 91 -1.47 2.25 8.59
C ILE A 91 -0.81 0.86 8.47
N GLY A 92 0.41 0.74 8.98
CA GLY A 92 1.18 -0.50 8.93
C GLY A 92 0.45 -1.72 9.52
N ALA A 93 -0.28 -1.56 10.63
CA ALA A 93 -1.08 -2.64 11.21
C ALA A 93 -2.19 -3.16 10.28
N ASN A 94 -2.69 -2.34 9.35
CA ASN A 94 -3.75 -2.74 8.41
C ASN A 94 -3.17 -3.24 7.08
N SER A 95 -2.03 -2.68 6.66
CA SER A 95 -1.45 -2.94 5.34
C SER A 95 -0.42 -4.07 5.33
N MET A 96 0.28 -4.30 6.43
CA MET A 96 1.41 -5.23 6.49
C MET A 96 1.07 -6.48 7.28
N GLY A 97 1.19 -7.64 6.65
CA GLY A 97 1.10 -8.96 7.28
C GLY A 97 2.48 -9.53 7.55
N SER A 98 2.75 -9.97 8.77
CA SER A 98 3.96 -10.75 9.06
C SER A 98 3.81 -12.17 8.50
N VAL A 99 4.69 -12.56 7.58
CA VAL A 99 4.66 -13.90 6.95
C VAL A 99 5.64 -14.87 7.61
N ASN A 100 6.70 -14.33 8.24
CA ASN A 100 7.61 -15.08 9.10
C ASN A 100 8.37 -14.09 10.02
N LYS A 101 9.28 -14.62 10.86
CA LYS A 101 10.03 -13.82 11.86
C LYS A 101 10.87 -12.68 11.25
N GLY A 102 11.28 -12.77 9.99
CA GLY A 102 12.17 -11.82 9.34
C GLY A 102 11.53 -10.97 8.24
N VAL A 103 10.29 -11.27 7.86
CA VAL A 103 9.64 -10.72 6.66
C VAL A 103 8.20 -10.33 6.93
N MET A 104 7.85 -9.13 6.50
CA MET A 104 6.47 -8.65 6.40
C MET A 104 6.13 -8.36 4.94
N CYS A 105 4.89 -8.59 4.53
CA CYS A 105 4.44 -8.36 3.17
C CYS A 105 3.18 -7.50 3.15
N LEU A 106 3.01 -6.74 2.07
CA LEU A 106 1.78 -6.01 1.83
C LEU A 106 0.63 -6.99 1.60
N GLY A 107 -0.47 -6.80 2.32
CA GLY A 107 -1.68 -7.63 2.22
C GLY A 107 -2.48 -7.45 0.93
N PHE A 108 -2.14 -6.45 0.11
CA PHE A 108 -2.75 -6.22 -1.21
C PHE A 108 -1.88 -6.84 -2.31
N LYS A 109 -2.47 -7.67 -3.16
CA LYS A 109 -1.84 -8.30 -4.32
C LYS A 109 -2.61 -7.93 -5.60
N ASP A 110 -1.90 -7.77 -6.71
CA ASP A 110 -2.53 -7.67 -8.04
C ASP A 110 -3.22 -8.99 -8.39
N GLU A 111 -4.48 -8.92 -8.81
CA GLU A 111 -5.26 -10.09 -9.24
C GLU A 111 -4.63 -10.76 -10.47
N GLU A 112 -3.93 -9.99 -11.30
CA GLU A 112 -3.34 -10.45 -12.57
C GLU A 112 -1.96 -11.15 -12.39
N GLY A 113 -1.44 -11.26 -11.17
CA GLY A 113 -0.15 -11.91 -10.91
C GLY A 113 1.06 -11.20 -11.54
N ARG A 114 0.91 -9.94 -11.96
CA ARG A 114 2.03 -9.14 -12.50
C ARG A 114 3.01 -8.83 -11.38
N LYS A 115 4.30 -9.04 -11.64
CA LYS A 115 5.38 -8.67 -10.71
C LYS A 115 5.52 -7.15 -10.71
N PRO A 116 5.37 -6.47 -9.56
CA PRO A 116 5.73 -5.06 -9.45
C PRO A 116 7.24 -4.92 -9.70
N LEU A 117 7.63 -3.95 -10.54
CA LEU A 117 9.00 -3.69 -10.96
C LEU A 117 9.95 -3.47 -9.77
#